data_AF-A0A9Q0JCP2-F1
#
_entry.id   AF-A0A9Q0JCP2-F1
#
_cell.length_a   1.000
_cell.length_b   1.000
_cell.length_c   1.000
_cell.angle_alpha   90.00
_cell.angle_beta   90.00
_cell.angle_gamma   90.00
#
_symmetry.space_group_name_H-M   'P 1'
#
loop_
_entity.id
_entity.type
_entity.pdbx_description
1 polymer ?
#
loop_
_entity_poly.entity_id
_entity_poly.type
_entity_poly.pdbx_seq_one_letter_code
_entity_poly.pdbx_strand_id
1 'polypeptide(L)'
;MVLLPSPPISTPPLSSSSFLPSPLSSTATTSAAAAASASSLSLPLLSPKLRFFPSPPPPPKLRSTAPPRRRSASCPCSRRLSSFNPRAMAGLVKDKEVAASVSDSRTFLDATTEEELLSGIRKAAEAGTLSSNVAMGMKELYQNYKTAVLQSGVPNANEIIVSNMAVALDRIFLDAKDPFVFSPHHKALREPFDYYEFGQNYIRPLIDFRNSYVGNISLFKEIEKQLQQGHNVVLISNHQTEADPAIIALLLEKTNPYISENLIYVAGDRVVTDPLSKPFSMGRNLICVYSKKHMHDDPELVDMKKKANIRSLKEMAVLLRGGSQIVWIAPSGGRDRPDPTTGEWYPAPFDASSVDNMRRLAAHSGAPGHLYPLGLLCHDIMPPPPQVEKEIGEKRVIAFSGAGLSVGQEISFAEVTATYENQEEAKEVYAQRLYNSVTEQYNVLKSAIHGKQGPEASTPAVSLSQAWN
;
A
#
# COMPACT_ATOMS: atom_id res chain seq x y z
N MET A 1 10.50 40.59 -55.33
CA MET A 1 11.68 40.82 -54.47
C MET A 1 11.87 39.56 -53.65
N VAL A 2 12.49 38.47 -54.11
CA VAL A 2 13.82 38.28 -54.74
C VAL A 2 14.91 39.02 -53.98
N LEU A 3 15.65 38.28 -53.16
CA LEU A 3 17.12 38.27 -53.07
C LEU A 3 17.58 36.97 -52.38
N LEU A 4 18.25 36.11 -53.14
CA LEU A 4 19.10 34.95 -52.76
C LEU A 4 20.59 35.44 -52.67
N PRO A 5 21.66 34.60 -52.55
CA PRO A 5 22.10 33.79 -51.38
C PRO A 5 23.66 33.76 -51.15
N SER A 6 24.11 33.10 -50.04
CA SER A 6 25.41 32.37 -49.79
C SER A 6 26.77 33.13 -49.73
N PRO A 7 27.94 32.55 -49.25
CA PRO A 7 28.29 31.19 -48.77
C PRO A 7 29.21 31.13 -47.46
N PRO A 8 29.79 29.95 -47.06
CA PRO A 8 30.32 29.62 -45.70
C PRO A 8 31.88 29.48 -45.61
N ILE A 9 32.38 28.64 -44.64
CA ILE A 9 33.75 28.07 -44.42
C ILE A 9 34.52 28.87 -43.32
N SER A 10 35.15 28.35 -42.23
CA SER A 10 35.91 27.10 -41.98
C SER A 10 36.05 26.77 -40.49
N THR A 11 36.15 25.48 -40.16
CA THR A 11 36.72 24.93 -38.91
C THR A 11 38.25 25.01 -38.89
N PRO A 12 38.89 25.09 -37.70
CA PRO A 12 40.21 24.48 -37.50
C PRO A 12 40.27 23.55 -36.26
N PRO A 13 41.34 22.74 -36.11
CA PRO A 13 41.28 21.42 -35.49
C PRO A 13 41.76 21.36 -34.03
N LEU A 14 41.41 20.23 -33.39
CA LEU A 14 41.93 19.76 -32.11
C LEU A 14 43.45 19.52 -32.17
N SER A 15 44.17 20.08 -31.19
CA SER A 15 45.56 19.73 -30.90
C SER A 15 45.65 18.97 -29.58
N SER A 16 46.11 17.73 -29.68
CA SER A 16 46.62 16.90 -28.58
C SER A 16 47.99 17.39 -28.11
N SER A 17 48.18 17.54 -26.79
CA SER A 17 49.52 17.50 -26.20
C SER A 17 49.49 16.80 -24.84
N SER A 18 50.18 15.67 -24.84
CA SER A 18 50.63 14.85 -23.73
C SER A 18 51.68 15.58 -22.89
N PHE A 19 51.50 15.60 -21.56
CA PHE A 19 52.57 15.90 -20.61
C PHE A 19 52.94 14.64 -19.82
N LEU A 20 54.14 14.15 -20.09
CA LEU A 20 54.91 13.24 -19.24
C LEU A 20 55.51 14.02 -18.05
N PRO A 21 55.79 13.34 -16.93
CA PRO A 21 56.98 13.63 -16.15
C PRO A 21 57.90 12.40 -16.04
N SER A 22 59.19 12.65 -16.25
CA SER A 22 60.31 11.73 -16.05
C SER A 22 60.86 11.80 -14.60
N PRO A 23 61.69 10.82 -14.18
CA PRO A 23 61.82 10.38 -12.78
C PRO A 23 63.10 10.87 -12.09
N LEU A 24 63.18 10.71 -10.76
CA LEU A 24 64.44 10.63 -10.01
C LEU A 24 64.30 9.85 -8.69
N SER A 25 65.30 8.97 -8.49
CA SER A 25 65.58 8.01 -7.41
C SER A 25 65.50 8.50 -5.96
N SER A 26 65.15 7.62 -5.02
CA SER A 26 66.14 6.92 -4.16
C SER A 26 65.52 6.13 -2.98
N THR A 27 65.79 4.82 -3.01
CA THR A 27 66.19 3.88 -1.93
C THR A 27 65.67 3.95 -0.48
N ALA A 28 65.20 2.76 -0.05
CA ALA A 28 65.40 2.07 1.24
C ALA A 28 64.68 2.65 2.48
N THR A 29 63.87 1.90 3.23
CA THR A 29 64.30 0.73 4.02
C THR A 29 63.09 -0.03 4.59
N THR A 30 63.34 -1.31 4.83
CA THR A 30 62.60 -2.36 5.55
C THR A 30 61.90 -1.97 6.86
N SER A 31 60.74 -2.56 7.16
CA SER A 31 60.59 -3.52 8.27
C SER A 31 59.18 -4.10 8.37
N ALA A 32 59.16 -5.38 8.73
CA ALA A 32 58.01 -6.27 8.78
C ALA A 32 57.09 -6.00 9.98
N ALA A 33 55.78 -6.15 9.77
CA ALA A 33 54.83 -6.37 10.85
C ALA A 33 54.74 -7.89 11.11
N ALA A 34 55.39 -8.35 12.18
CA ALA A 34 55.22 -9.68 12.73
C ALA A 34 54.15 -9.66 13.83
N ALA A 35 53.37 -10.73 13.84
CA ALA A 35 52.31 -11.03 14.80
C ALA A 35 52.79 -11.07 16.25
N ALA A 36 51.92 -10.66 17.17
CA ALA A 36 51.93 -11.14 18.55
C ALA A 36 50.50 -11.23 19.08
N SER A 37 50.08 -12.47 19.28
CA SER A 37 48.94 -12.93 20.05
C SER A 37 49.12 -12.70 21.56
N ALA A 38 48.07 -12.27 22.23
CA ALA A 38 47.74 -12.50 23.65
C ALA A 38 46.41 -11.78 23.93
N SER A 39 45.48 -12.19 24.78
CA SER A 39 45.18 -13.41 25.51
C SER A 39 43.80 -13.16 26.11
N SER A 40 42.99 -14.20 26.15
CA SER A 40 41.75 -14.31 26.91
C SER A 40 41.91 -13.82 28.36
N LEU A 41 41.04 -12.92 28.81
CA LEU A 41 40.76 -12.72 30.22
C LEU A 41 39.26 -12.85 30.47
N SER A 42 38.95 -13.99 31.08
CA SER A 42 37.68 -14.38 31.69
C SER A 42 37.32 -13.43 32.82
N LEU A 43 36.10 -12.88 32.79
CA LEU A 43 35.50 -12.17 33.93
C LEU A 43 34.69 -13.17 34.78
N PRO A 44 34.81 -13.14 36.12
CA PRO A 44 34.19 -14.14 36.98
C PRO A 44 32.72 -13.82 37.27
N LEU A 45 31.94 -14.91 37.39
CA LEU A 45 30.63 -14.96 38.02
C LEU A 45 30.65 -14.30 39.40
N LEU A 46 29.72 -13.37 39.64
CA LEU A 46 29.21 -13.08 40.98
C LEU A 46 27.70 -12.80 40.95
N SER A 47 26.95 -13.77 41.44
CA SER A 47 25.65 -13.67 42.13
C SER A 47 25.75 -14.69 43.26
N PRO A 48 25.23 -14.45 44.49
CA PRO A 48 23.84 -14.02 44.69
C PRO A 48 23.59 -13.12 45.92
N LYS A 49 22.58 -12.24 45.85
CA LYS A 49 21.81 -11.85 47.05
C LYS A 49 20.32 -11.78 46.72
N LEU A 50 19.65 -12.89 47.06
CA LEU A 50 18.22 -12.99 47.25
C LEU A 50 17.74 -11.89 48.21
N ARG A 51 16.93 -10.96 47.73
CA ARG A 51 16.04 -10.16 48.58
C ARG A 51 14.66 -10.80 48.49
N PHE A 52 14.22 -11.32 49.62
CA PHE A 52 12.87 -11.81 49.87
C PHE A 52 11.86 -10.66 49.66
N PHE A 53 10.97 -10.81 48.68
CA PHE A 53 9.74 -10.03 48.61
C PHE A 53 8.64 -10.83 49.34
N PRO A 54 7.86 -10.21 50.23
CA PRO A 54 6.71 -10.87 50.85
C PRO A 54 5.60 -11.05 49.82
N SER A 55 5.05 -12.26 49.80
CA SER A 55 3.97 -12.72 48.93
C SER A 55 2.67 -11.94 49.16
N PRO A 56 1.85 -11.68 48.13
CA PRO A 56 0.51 -11.12 48.32
C PRO A 56 -0.45 -12.16 48.93
N PRO A 57 -1.45 -11.74 49.72
CA PRO A 57 -2.40 -12.65 50.35
C PRO A 57 -3.34 -13.32 49.32
N PRO A 58 -3.86 -14.52 49.62
CA PRO A 58 -4.73 -15.26 48.70
C PRO A 58 -6.15 -14.66 48.63
N PRO A 59 -6.87 -14.87 47.52
CA PRO A 59 -8.25 -14.39 47.39
C PRO A 59 -9.22 -15.20 48.27
N PRO A 60 -10.32 -14.58 48.75
CA PRO A 60 -11.30 -15.30 49.56
C PRO A 60 -12.10 -16.28 48.72
N LYS A 61 -12.28 -17.49 49.28
CA LYS A 61 -13.13 -18.56 48.76
C LYS A 61 -14.59 -18.13 48.77
N LEU A 62 -15.24 -18.02 47.60
CA LEU A 62 -16.70 -18.02 47.54
C LEU A 62 -17.22 -19.45 47.40
N ARG A 63 -18.13 -19.76 48.32
CA ARG A 63 -18.77 -21.05 48.56
C ARG A 63 -19.91 -21.23 47.55
N SER A 64 -19.92 -22.40 46.92
CA SER A 64 -21.06 -22.97 46.20
C SER A 64 -22.36 -22.87 47.01
N THR A 65 -23.43 -22.36 46.40
CA THR A 65 -24.80 -22.78 46.71
C THR A 65 -25.64 -22.81 45.42
N ALA A 66 -26.17 -24.00 45.13
CA ALA A 66 -27.36 -24.27 44.32
C ALA A 66 -28.16 -25.32 45.12
N PRO A 67 -29.44 -25.66 44.83
CA PRO A 67 -30.51 -25.00 44.06
C PRO A 67 -31.80 -24.89 44.94
N PRO A 68 -33.04 -24.76 44.41
CA PRO A 68 -33.75 -25.92 43.85
C PRO A 68 -34.67 -25.67 42.64
N ARG A 69 -34.90 -26.77 41.91
CA ARG A 69 -35.94 -27.01 40.88
C ARG A 69 -37.36 -27.01 41.46
N ARG A 70 -38.36 -26.65 40.63
CA ARG A 70 -39.69 -27.30 40.47
C ARG A 70 -40.33 -26.77 39.16
N ARG A 71 -40.50 -27.62 38.13
CA ARG A 71 -41.63 -28.51 37.78
C ARG A 71 -42.86 -27.81 37.19
N SER A 72 -43.02 -28.00 35.86
CA SER A 72 -44.23 -28.42 35.12
C SER A 72 -45.58 -27.75 35.40
N ALA A 73 -46.18 -27.18 34.36
CA ALA A 73 -47.57 -27.48 33.98
C ALA A 73 -47.85 -27.11 32.51
N SER A 74 -48.51 -28.03 31.85
CA SER A 74 -48.94 -28.08 30.45
C SER A 74 -50.36 -27.53 30.26
N CYS A 75 -50.57 -26.76 29.17
CA CYS A 75 -51.78 -26.67 28.30
C CYS A 75 -53.18 -26.44 28.94
N PRO A 76 -54.29 -26.27 28.17
CA PRO A 76 -54.48 -25.90 26.77
C PRO A 76 -55.54 -24.77 26.59
N CYS A 77 -55.66 -24.19 25.39
CA CYS A 77 -56.96 -23.92 24.75
C CYS A 77 -56.75 -23.56 23.27
N SER A 78 -57.00 -24.55 22.42
CA SER A 78 -57.14 -24.42 20.97
C SER A 78 -58.60 -24.16 20.59
N ARG A 79 -58.80 -23.68 19.34
CA ARG A 79 -59.99 -23.68 18.45
C ARG A 79 -60.42 -22.25 18.12
N ARG A 80 -60.61 -21.82 16.86
CA ARG A 80 -60.88 -22.48 15.55
C ARG A 80 -60.45 -21.46 14.46
N LEU A 81 -59.63 -21.86 13.49
CA LEU A 81 -59.99 -22.28 12.12
C LEU A 81 -60.42 -21.14 11.17
N SER A 82 -59.54 -20.82 10.21
CA SER A 82 -59.87 -20.97 8.78
C SER A 82 -58.60 -21.00 7.93
N SER A 83 -58.46 -22.11 7.21
CA SER A 83 -57.56 -22.43 6.09
C SER A 83 -57.48 -21.36 5.01
N PHE A 84 -56.31 -21.19 4.36
CA PHE A 84 -56.13 -21.34 2.89
C PHE A 84 -54.62 -21.29 2.54
N ASN A 85 -54.23 -22.14 1.58
CA ASN A 85 -52.85 -22.53 1.22
C ASN A 85 -52.11 -21.46 0.36
N PRO A 86 -50.76 -21.45 0.32
CA PRO A 86 -49.93 -20.47 -0.36
C PRO A 86 -49.53 -20.92 -1.77
N ARG A 87 -49.69 -20.07 -2.78
CA ARG A 87 -48.85 -19.93 -4.00
C ARG A 87 -49.59 -19.08 -5.05
N ALA A 88 -48.76 -18.46 -5.89
CA ALA A 88 -49.05 -17.69 -7.09
C ALA A 88 -49.26 -16.18 -6.88
N MET A 89 -48.57 -15.42 -7.72
CA MET A 89 -48.50 -13.94 -7.81
C MET A 89 -47.42 -13.24 -6.99
N ALA A 90 -46.17 -13.68 -7.14
CA ALA A 90 -44.99 -12.84 -6.97
C ALA A 90 -43.83 -13.41 -7.79
N GLY A 91 -43.97 -13.41 -9.12
CA GLY A 91 -42.96 -13.98 -10.01
C GLY A 91 -43.33 -13.68 -11.43
N LEU A 92 -43.05 -12.46 -11.89
CA LEU A 92 -42.93 -12.13 -13.32
C LEU A 92 -42.42 -10.70 -13.60
N VAL A 93 -42.09 -9.90 -12.57
CA VAL A 93 -41.55 -8.53 -12.76
C VAL A 93 -40.09 -8.39 -12.32
N LYS A 94 -39.56 -9.28 -11.45
CA LYS A 94 -38.14 -9.25 -11.06
C LYS A 94 -37.18 -9.88 -12.06
N ASP A 95 -37.64 -10.86 -12.83
CA ASP A 95 -36.73 -11.59 -13.74
C ASP A 95 -36.43 -10.80 -15.02
N LYS A 96 -37.27 -9.83 -15.40
CA LYS A 96 -37.02 -8.97 -16.57
C LYS A 96 -36.01 -7.85 -16.32
N GLU A 97 -36.01 -7.25 -15.11
CA GLU A 97 -35.00 -6.24 -14.74
C GLU A 97 -33.62 -6.87 -14.51
N VAL A 98 -33.56 -8.07 -13.92
CA VAL A 98 -32.29 -8.80 -13.76
C VAL A 98 -31.79 -9.37 -15.09
N ALA A 99 -32.67 -9.85 -15.99
CA ALA A 99 -32.23 -10.32 -17.30
C ALA A 99 -31.77 -9.18 -18.23
N ALA A 100 -32.39 -8.00 -18.15
CA ALA A 100 -31.97 -6.82 -18.93
C ALA A 100 -30.69 -6.18 -18.39
N SER A 101 -30.46 -6.19 -17.07
CA SER A 101 -29.20 -5.71 -16.48
C SER A 101 -28.03 -6.67 -16.75
N VAL A 102 -28.29 -7.97 -16.88
CA VAL A 102 -27.27 -8.99 -17.21
C VAL A 102 -26.93 -8.98 -18.71
N SER A 103 -27.86 -8.66 -19.62
CA SER A 103 -27.55 -8.63 -21.06
C SER A 103 -26.71 -7.43 -21.48
N ASP A 104 -26.82 -6.31 -20.76
CA ASP A 104 -26.05 -5.08 -20.99
C ASP A 104 -24.66 -5.12 -20.30
N SER A 105 -24.42 -6.15 -19.49
CA SER A 105 -23.28 -6.31 -18.56
C SER A 105 -22.14 -7.19 -19.09
N ARG A 106 -22.22 -7.70 -20.33
CA ARG A 106 -21.16 -8.57 -20.89
C ARG A 106 -20.39 -7.96 -22.06
N THR A 107 -20.72 -6.73 -22.48
CA THR A 107 -20.09 -6.11 -23.65
C THR A 107 -18.56 -6.10 -23.58
N PHE A 108 -17.98 -5.90 -22.40
CA PHE A 108 -16.53 -5.93 -22.21
C PHE A 108 -15.99 -7.36 -21.99
N LEU A 109 -16.73 -8.21 -21.28
CA LEU A 109 -16.30 -9.59 -20.98
C LEU A 109 -16.33 -10.53 -22.19
N ASP A 110 -17.22 -10.28 -23.15
CA ASP A 110 -17.33 -11.03 -24.39
C ASP A 110 -16.30 -10.57 -25.45
N ALA A 111 -15.57 -9.48 -25.19
CA ALA A 111 -14.58 -8.95 -26.12
C ALA A 111 -13.31 -9.81 -26.11
N THR A 112 -12.89 -10.22 -27.30
CA THR A 112 -11.68 -11.02 -27.55
C THR A 112 -10.59 -10.23 -28.26
N THR A 113 -10.89 -9.01 -28.70
CA THR A 113 -9.97 -8.13 -29.43
C THR A 113 -9.97 -6.71 -28.87
N GLU A 114 -8.89 -5.98 -29.17
CA GLU A 114 -8.77 -4.55 -28.88
C GLU A 114 -9.92 -3.74 -29.49
N GLU A 115 -10.26 -4.04 -30.74
CA GLU A 115 -11.26 -3.26 -31.46
C GLU A 115 -12.66 -3.43 -30.83
N GLU A 116 -12.99 -4.63 -30.36
CA GLU A 116 -14.21 -4.90 -29.60
C GLU A 116 -14.25 -4.13 -28.28
N LEU A 117 -13.16 -4.13 -27.50
CA LEU A 117 -13.07 -3.36 -26.26
C LEU A 117 -13.25 -1.86 -26.49
N LEU A 118 -12.51 -1.29 -27.45
CA LEU A 118 -12.59 0.13 -27.76
C LEU A 118 -13.95 0.52 -28.37
N SER A 119 -14.58 -0.39 -29.12
CA SER A 119 -15.95 -0.24 -29.63
C SER A 119 -16.97 -0.24 -28.49
N GLY A 120 -16.80 -1.13 -27.49
CA GLY A 120 -17.62 -1.16 -26.28
C GLY A 120 -17.62 0.18 -25.53
N ILE A 121 -16.44 0.79 -25.34
CA ILE A 121 -16.33 2.12 -24.72
C ILE A 121 -17.09 3.18 -25.53
N ARG A 122 -16.92 3.19 -26.87
CA ARG A 122 -17.60 4.16 -27.75
C ARG A 122 -19.11 4.03 -27.66
N LYS A 123 -19.64 2.82 -27.80
CA LYS A 123 -21.08 2.54 -27.72
C LYS A 123 -21.67 2.93 -26.37
N ALA A 124 -20.98 2.62 -25.28
CA ALA A 124 -21.41 2.99 -23.94
C ALA A 124 -21.47 4.52 -23.73
N ALA A 125 -20.51 5.26 -24.29
CA ALA A 125 -20.49 6.72 -24.27
C ALA A 125 -21.60 7.33 -25.15
N GLU A 126 -21.80 6.82 -26.37
CA GLU A 126 -22.86 7.25 -27.29
C GLU A 126 -24.26 7.00 -26.72
N ALA A 127 -24.43 5.90 -25.99
CA ALA A 127 -25.67 5.57 -25.28
C ALA A 127 -25.89 6.40 -23.99
N GLY A 128 -24.93 7.25 -23.60
CA GLY A 128 -24.99 8.05 -22.37
C GLY A 128 -24.83 7.25 -21.07
N THR A 129 -24.50 5.96 -21.16
CA THR A 129 -24.28 5.08 -19.99
C THR A 129 -22.92 5.30 -19.33
N LEU A 130 -21.95 5.86 -20.07
CA LEU A 130 -20.69 6.36 -19.54
C LEU A 130 -20.58 7.86 -19.81
N SER A 131 -20.13 8.61 -18.82
CA SER A 131 -19.79 10.02 -19.01
C SER A 131 -18.54 10.16 -19.90
N SER A 132 -18.45 11.27 -20.63
CA SER A 132 -17.36 11.51 -21.60
C SER A 132 -15.96 11.43 -20.96
N ASN A 133 -15.80 11.96 -19.75
CA ASN A 133 -14.57 11.90 -18.99
C ASN A 133 -14.16 10.47 -18.61
N VAL A 134 -15.11 9.64 -18.15
CA VAL A 134 -14.82 8.23 -17.79
C VAL A 134 -14.47 7.43 -19.05
N ALA A 135 -15.23 7.60 -20.13
CA ALA A 135 -14.95 6.93 -21.41
C ALA A 135 -13.58 7.30 -21.99
N MET A 136 -13.16 8.57 -21.85
CA MET A 136 -11.82 9.02 -22.26
C MET A 136 -10.74 8.39 -21.38
N GLY A 137 -10.92 8.40 -20.07
CA GLY A 137 -9.99 7.78 -19.13
C GLY A 137 -9.86 6.26 -19.33
N MET A 138 -10.94 5.56 -19.67
CA MET A 138 -10.91 4.14 -20.02
C MET A 138 -10.06 3.85 -21.28
N LYS A 139 -10.18 4.70 -22.31
CA LYS A 139 -9.36 4.57 -23.54
C LYS A 139 -7.88 4.83 -23.25
N GLU A 140 -7.59 5.88 -22.48
CA GLU A 140 -6.23 6.21 -22.09
C GLU A 140 -5.60 5.10 -21.23
N LEU A 141 -6.35 4.59 -20.25
CA LEU A 141 -5.94 3.48 -19.39
C LEU A 141 -5.57 2.25 -20.24
N TYR A 142 -6.43 1.89 -21.21
CA TYR A 142 -6.16 0.78 -22.12
C TYR A 142 -4.84 0.96 -22.89
N GLN A 143 -4.62 2.14 -23.49
CA GLN A 143 -3.42 2.38 -24.30
C GLN A 143 -2.14 2.38 -23.46
N ASN A 144 -2.17 2.97 -22.26
CA ASN A 144 -1.01 3.02 -21.37
C ASN A 144 -0.70 1.63 -20.80
N TYR A 145 -1.72 0.88 -20.39
CA TYR A 145 -1.56 -0.49 -19.90
C TYR A 145 -1.03 -1.42 -21.01
N LYS A 146 -1.62 -1.38 -22.21
CA LYS A 146 -1.14 -2.13 -23.39
C LYS A 146 0.33 -1.86 -23.66
N THR A 147 0.72 -0.58 -23.67
CA THR A 147 2.10 -0.17 -23.94
C THR A 147 3.06 -0.75 -22.89
N ALA A 148 2.74 -0.62 -21.61
CA ALA A 148 3.56 -1.13 -20.51
C ALA A 148 3.72 -2.65 -20.56
N VAL A 149 2.63 -3.40 -20.77
CA VAL A 149 2.67 -4.87 -20.82
C VAL A 149 3.45 -5.35 -22.05
N LEU A 150 3.31 -4.70 -23.21
CA LEU A 150 4.13 -5.04 -24.39
C LEU A 150 5.63 -4.77 -24.13
N GLN A 151 5.96 -3.66 -23.47
CA GLN A 151 7.34 -3.30 -23.13
C GLN A 151 7.99 -4.29 -22.14
N SER A 152 7.20 -4.97 -21.31
CA SER A 152 7.71 -6.01 -20.39
C SER A 152 8.35 -7.20 -21.11
N GLY A 153 7.97 -7.45 -22.37
CA GLY A 153 8.41 -8.63 -23.12
C GLY A 153 7.85 -9.95 -22.58
N VAL A 154 6.83 -9.92 -21.72
CA VAL A 154 6.19 -11.14 -21.21
C VAL A 154 5.62 -11.98 -22.36
N PRO A 155 5.81 -13.31 -22.35
CA PRO A 155 5.12 -14.19 -23.28
C PRO A 155 3.61 -13.98 -23.19
N ASN A 156 2.91 -14.07 -24.32
CA ASN A 156 1.45 -13.89 -24.39
C ASN A 156 0.94 -12.51 -23.95
N ALA A 157 1.76 -11.45 -24.06
CA ALA A 157 1.38 -10.08 -23.72
C ALA A 157 0.00 -9.66 -24.27
N ASN A 158 -0.32 -10.00 -25.52
CA ASN A 158 -1.62 -9.67 -26.13
C ASN A 158 -2.80 -10.33 -25.39
N GLU A 159 -2.67 -11.59 -24.99
CA GLU A 159 -3.71 -12.30 -24.23
C GLU A 159 -3.91 -11.67 -22.84
N ILE A 160 -2.80 -11.35 -22.16
CA ILE A 160 -2.81 -10.66 -20.86
C ILE A 160 -3.50 -9.30 -20.97
N ILE A 161 -3.19 -8.53 -22.02
CA ILE A 161 -3.76 -7.20 -22.25
C ILE A 161 -5.26 -7.29 -22.44
N VAL A 162 -5.73 -8.14 -23.37
CA VAL A 162 -7.16 -8.28 -23.64
C VAL A 162 -7.90 -8.80 -22.40
N SER A 163 -7.39 -9.86 -21.76
CA SER A 163 -8.02 -10.47 -20.57
C SER A 163 -8.13 -9.47 -19.41
N ASN A 164 -7.03 -8.83 -19.02
CA ASN A 164 -7.04 -7.93 -17.86
C ASN A 164 -7.86 -6.66 -18.15
N MET A 165 -7.77 -6.11 -19.37
CA MET A 165 -8.53 -4.91 -19.72
C MET A 165 -10.02 -5.19 -19.92
N ALA A 166 -10.42 -6.36 -20.44
CA ALA A 166 -11.82 -6.75 -20.50
C ALA A 166 -12.47 -6.71 -19.12
N VAL A 167 -11.83 -7.33 -18.13
CA VAL A 167 -12.32 -7.34 -16.75
C VAL A 167 -12.25 -5.94 -16.12
N ALA A 168 -11.14 -5.21 -16.28
CA ALA A 168 -11.01 -3.87 -15.71
C ALA A 168 -12.08 -2.92 -16.24
N LEU A 169 -12.27 -2.86 -17.57
CA LEU A 169 -13.25 -1.98 -18.20
C LEU A 169 -14.69 -2.37 -17.81
N ASP A 170 -14.98 -3.67 -17.70
CA ASP A 170 -16.25 -4.16 -17.21
C ASP A 170 -16.54 -3.70 -15.78
N ARG A 171 -15.58 -3.86 -14.87
CA ARG A 171 -15.75 -3.46 -13.46
C ARG A 171 -15.87 -1.94 -13.29
N ILE A 172 -15.12 -1.16 -14.08
CA ILE A 172 -15.25 0.30 -14.13
C ILE A 172 -16.64 0.70 -14.63
N PHE A 173 -17.13 0.05 -15.69
CA PHE A 173 -18.45 0.32 -16.25
C PHE A 173 -19.58 0.01 -15.26
N LEU A 174 -19.48 -1.11 -14.54
CA LEU A 174 -20.45 -1.48 -13.50
C LEU A 174 -20.48 -0.44 -12.37
N ASP A 175 -19.32 0.00 -11.89
CA ASP A 175 -19.25 1.03 -10.84
C ASP A 175 -19.73 2.40 -11.34
N ALA A 176 -19.50 2.74 -12.61
CA ALA A 176 -20.03 3.97 -13.20
C ALA A 176 -21.58 3.96 -13.29
N LYS A 177 -22.19 2.78 -13.50
CA LYS A 177 -23.65 2.61 -13.53
C LYS A 177 -24.27 2.58 -12.13
N ASP A 178 -23.64 1.87 -11.20
CA ASP A 178 -24.09 1.72 -9.80
C ASP A 178 -22.89 1.91 -8.85
N PRO A 179 -22.59 3.17 -8.46
CA PRO A 179 -21.38 3.47 -7.70
C PRO A 179 -21.34 2.78 -6.34
N PHE A 180 -20.29 1.97 -6.13
CA PHE A 180 -20.01 1.38 -4.82
C PHE A 180 -19.74 2.46 -3.78
N VAL A 181 -20.34 2.33 -2.60
CA VAL A 181 -20.16 3.26 -1.47
C VAL A 181 -19.31 2.59 -0.40
N PHE A 182 -18.12 3.12 -0.16
CA PHE A 182 -17.20 2.60 0.85
C PHE A 182 -17.69 2.90 2.27
N SER A 183 -17.64 1.88 3.14
CA SER A 183 -17.82 2.05 4.58
C SER A 183 -16.55 2.62 5.23
N PRO A 184 -16.66 3.23 6.43
CA PRO A 184 -15.48 3.79 7.13
C PRO A 184 -14.35 2.77 7.34
N HIS A 185 -14.73 1.52 7.61
CA HIS A 185 -13.87 0.36 7.48
C HIS A 185 -14.45 -0.53 6.38
N HIS A 186 -13.71 -0.69 5.28
CA HIS A 186 -14.05 -1.52 4.14
C HIS A 186 -13.24 -2.81 4.19
N LYS A 187 -13.89 -3.96 3.97
CA LYS A 187 -13.22 -5.25 3.84
C LYS A 187 -13.13 -5.60 2.36
N ALA A 188 -12.00 -6.17 1.95
CA ALA A 188 -11.80 -6.61 0.58
C ALA A 188 -12.96 -7.51 0.11
N LEU A 189 -13.54 -7.18 -1.04
CA LEU A 189 -14.58 -8.00 -1.66
C LEU A 189 -13.93 -9.17 -2.41
N ARG A 190 -14.21 -10.39 -1.94
CA ARG A 190 -13.67 -11.64 -2.50
C ARG A 190 -14.72 -12.45 -3.27
N GLU A 191 -16.01 -12.20 -3.05
CA GLU A 191 -17.13 -12.95 -3.63
C GLU A 191 -18.30 -12.00 -3.95
N PRO A 192 -19.12 -12.28 -4.98
CA PRO A 192 -19.01 -13.37 -5.96
C PRO A 192 -17.93 -13.12 -7.04
N PHE A 193 -17.30 -11.95 -7.02
CA PHE A 193 -16.16 -11.59 -7.85
C PHE A 193 -15.01 -11.22 -6.92
N ASP A 194 -13.84 -11.82 -7.13
CA ASP A 194 -12.66 -11.56 -6.32
C ASP A 194 -11.94 -10.28 -6.82
N TYR A 195 -12.27 -9.13 -6.21
CA TYR A 195 -11.65 -7.86 -6.53
C TYR A 195 -10.19 -7.78 -6.06
N TYR A 196 -9.80 -8.57 -5.05
CA TYR A 196 -8.40 -8.66 -4.63
C TYR A 196 -7.58 -9.35 -5.71
N GLU A 197 -7.98 -10.54 -6.13
CA GLU A 197 -7.28 -11.31 -7.17
C GLU A 197 -7.26 -10.56 -8.50
N PHE A 198 -8.38 -9.92 -8.88
CA PHE A 198 -8.43 -9.02 -10.03
C PHE A 198 -7.33 -7.94 -9.96
N GLY A 199 -7.22 -7.24 -8.83
CA GLY A 199 -6.21 -6.19 -8.67
C GLY A 199 -4.78 -6.73 -8.69
N GLN A 200 -4.54 -7.91 -8.09
CA GLN A 200 -3.24 -8.58 -8.15
C GLN A 200 -2.87 -8.95 -9.59
N ASN A 201 -3.79 -9.56 -10.33
CA ASN A 201 -3.56 -10.01 -11.71
C ASN A 201 -3.37 -8.85 -12.68
N TYR A 202 -4.07 -7.73 -12.45
CA TYR A 202 -3.90 -6.51 -13.24
C TYR A 202 -2.52 -5.88 -13.06
N ILE A 203 -2.01 -5.79 -11.82
CA ILE A 203 -0.73 -5.12 -11.54
C ILE A 203 0.48 -6.01 -11.79
N ARG A 204 0.35 -7.33 -11.64
CA ARG A 204 1.45 -8.30 -11.80
C ARG A 204 2.30 -8.13 -13.07
N PRO A 205 1.74 -7.98 -14.30
CA PRO A 205 2.56 -7.84 -15.50
C PRO A 205 3.30 -6.50 -15.62
N LEU A 206 3.05 -5.55 -14.71
CA LEU A 206 3.72 -4.25 -14.66
C LEU A 206 4.96 -4.26 -13.76
N ILE A 207 5.15 -5.30 -12.95
CA ILE A 207 6.28 -5.44 -12.04
C ILE A 207 7.38 -6.25 -12.71
N ASP A 208 8.57 -5.65 -12.86
CA ASP A 208 9.78 -6.37 -13.20
C ASP A 208 10.33 -7.07 -11.95
N PHE A 209 9.81 -8.26 -11.65
CA PHE A 209 10.27 -9.06 -10.52
C PHE A 209 11.78 -9.36 -10.58
N ARG A 210 12.41 -9.39 -11.77
CA ARG A 210 13.86 -9.65 -11.87
C ARG A 210 14.69 -8.49 -11.34
N ASN A 211 14.16 -7.26 -11.43
CA ASN A 211 14.79 -6.03 -10.93
C ASN A 211 14.03 -5.45 -9.73
N SER A 212 13.27 -6.29 -9.02
CA SER A 212 12.58 -5.92 -7.77
C SER A 212 13.31 -6.48 -6.56
N TYR A 213 13.12 -5.87 -5.38
CA TYR A 213 13.79 -6.33 -4.14
C TYR A 213 12.93 -6.15 -2.90
N VAL A 214 13.08 -7.08 -1.95
CA VAL A 214 12.53 -6.96 -0.59
C VAL A 214 13.66 -6.84 0.42
N GLY A 215 13.69 -5.71 1.14
CA GLY A 215 14.59 -5.44 2.25
C GLY A 215 14.08 -6.02 3.57
N ASN A 216 14.97 -6.70 4.29
CA ASN A 216 14.74 -7.24 5.63
C ASN A 216 13.54 -8.21 5.71
N ILE A 217 13.46 -9.17 4.80
CA ILE A 217 12.36 -10.15 4.73
C ILE A 217 12.07 -10.87 6.06
N SER A 218 13.10 -11.07 6.90
CA SER A 218 12.96 -11.69 8.22
C SER A 218 12.09 -10.86 9.18
N LEU A 219 12.05 -9.54 9.05
CA LEU A 219 11.23 -8.66 9.89
C LEU A 219 9.75 -8.79 9.57
N PHE A 220 9.37 -9.05 8.32
CA PHE A 220 7.97 -9.38 8.00
C PHE A 220 7.51 -10.66 8.70
N LYS A 221 8.40 -11.64 8.88
CA LYS A 221 8.10 -12.87 9.65
C LYS A 221 7.93 -12.58 11.14
N GLU A 222 8.73 -11.67 11.71
CA GLU A 222 8.54 -11.25 13.10
C GLU A 222 7.22 -10.46 13.27
N ILE A 223 6.87 -9.61 12.31
CA ILE A 223 5.58 -8.92 12.26
C ILE A 223 4.42 -9.93 12.29
N GLU A 224 4.45 -10.98 11.46
CA GLU A 224 3.42 -12.02 11.49
C GLU A 224 3.34 -12.75 12.84
N LYS A 225 4.48 -13.00 13.48
CA LYS A 225 4.51 -13.61 14.81
C LYS A 225 3.89 -12.70 15.88
N GLN A 226 4.13 -11.39 15.83
CA GLN A 226 3.46 -10.43 16.71
C GLN A 226 1.95 -10.42 16.49
N LEU A 227 1.51 -10.47 15.22
CA LEU A 227 0.08 -10.54 14.88
C LEU A 227 -0.56 -11.82 15.41
N GLN A 228 0.12 -12.96 15.32
CA GLN A 228 -0.31 -14.24 15.90
C GLN A 228 -0.40 -14.21 17.44
N GLN A 229 0.41 -13.38 18.10
CA GLN A 229 0.36 -13.15 19.54
C GLN A 229 -0.80 -12.23 19.98
N GLY A 230 -1.61 -11.73 19.05
CA GLY A 230 -2.69 -10.79 19.35
C GLY A 230 -2.27 -9.33 19.32
N HIS A 231 -1.03 -9.01 18.95
CA HIS A 231 -0.55 -7.63 18.91
C HIS A 231 -1.06 -6.92 17.66
N ASN A 232 -1.05 -5.59 17.70
CA ASN A 232 -1.29 -4.74 16.55
C ASN A 232 0.03 -4.25 15.96
N VAL A 233 0.07 -4.12 14.63
CA VAL A 233 1.23 -3.59 13.90
C VAL A 233 0.79 -2.44 13.01
N VAL A 234 1.53 -1.33 13.05
CA VAL A 234 1.34 -0.18 12.17
C VAL A 234 2.60 0.02 11.33
N LEU A 235 2.46 -0.07 10.01
CA LEU A 235 3.50 0.23 9.03
C LEU A 235 3.42 1.72 8.69
N ILE A 236 4.43 2.47 9.10
CA ILE A 236 4.59 3.90 8.82
C ILE A 236 5.42 4.04 7.54
N SER A 237 4.79 4.45 6.44
CA SER A 237 5.36 4.32 5.10
C SER A 237 5.45 5.64 4.34
N ASN A 238 6.30 5.71 3.32
CA ASN A 238 6.06 6.61 2.19
C ASN A 238 4.97 6.02 1.26
N HIS A 239 4.55 6.77 0.24
CA HIS A 239 3.49 6.39 -0.69
C HIS A 239 3.85 6.90 -2.08
N GLN A 240 3.77 6.09 -3.13
CA GLN A 240 4.25 6.48 -4.46
C GLN A 240 3.18 6.41 -5.54
N THR A 241 2.32 5.40 -5.52
CA THR A 241 1.33 5.15 -6.56
C THR A 241 -0.01 4.75 -5.97
N GLU A 242 -1.10 4.84 -6.74
CA GLU A 242 -2.39 4.27 -6.31
C GLU A 242 -2.34 2.72 -6.23
N ALA A 243 -1.36 2.11 -6.90
CA ALA A 243 -1.14 0.66 -6.94
C ALA A 243 -0.28 0.13 -5.78
N ASP A 244 0.17 0.98 -4.84
CA ASP A 244 0.99 0.58 -3.70
C ASP A 244 0.44 -0.65 -2.94
N PRO A 245 -0.88 -0.75 -2.66
CA PRO A 245 -1.43 -1.94 -2.02
C PRO A 245 -1.17 -3.24 -2.79
N ALA A 246 -1.33 -3.21 -4.12
CA ALA A 246 -1.10 -4.37 -4.96
C ALA A 246 0.39 -4.72 -5.04
N ILE A 247 1.26 -3.71 -5.14
CA ILE A 247 2.71 -3.89 -5.22
C ILE A 247 3.24 -4.49 -3.92
N ILE A 248 2.83 -3.97 -2.76
CA ILE A 248 3.18 -4.55 -1.46
C ILE A 248 2.72 -6.01 -1.38
N ALA A 249 1.47 -6.29 -1.75
CA ALA A 249 0.91 -7.63 -1.69
C ALA A 249 1.64 -8.60 -2.64
N LEU A 250 1.96 -8.19 -3.87
CA LEU A 250 2.67 -8.99 -4.87
C LEU A 250 4.12 -9.29 -4.48
N LEU A 251 4.82 -8.34 -3.87
CA LEU A 251 6.21 -8.54 -3.41
C LEU A 251 6.30 -9.49 -2.20
N LEU A 252 5.20 -9.68 -1.46
CA LEU A 252 5.12 -10.50 -0.26
C LEU A 252 4.30 -11.80 -0.42
N GLU A 253 3.62 -12.01 -1.55
CA GLU A 253 2.59 -13.07 -1.69
C GLU A 253 3.11 -14.49 -1.46
N LYS A 254 4.40 -14.74 -1.73
CA LYS A 254 5.01 -16.08 -1.59
C LYS A 254 5.49 -16.35 -0.17
N THR A 255 5.96 -15.32 0.53
CA THR A 255 6.60 -15.47 1.85
C THR A 255 5.72 -15.07 3.01
N ASN A 256 4.82 -14.12 2.79
CA ASN A 256 3.99 -13.47 3.80
C ASN A 256 2.55 -13.25 3.29
N PRO A 257 1.85 -14.31 2.83
CA PRO A 257 0.52 -14.19 2.25
C PRO A 257 -0.50 -13.62 3.25
N TYR A 258 -0.30 -13.84 4.56
CA TYR A 258 -1.15 -13.24 5.59
C TYR A 258 -1.10 -11.70 5.51
N ILE A 259 0.10 -11.12 5.41
CA ILE A 259 0.25 -9.67 5.23
C ILE A 259 -0.36 -9.24 3.89
N SER A 260 -0.07 -9.93 2.80
CA SER A 260 -0.57 -9.58 1.46
C SER A 260 -2.10 -9.46 1.39
N GLU A 261 -2.83 -10.33 2.10
CA GLU A 261 -4.30 -10.38 2.05
C GLU A 261 -4.99 -9.60 3.17
N ASN A 262 -4.34 -9.40 4.33
CA ASN A 262 -4.96 -8.84 5.53
C ASN A 262 -4.50 -7.42 5.88
N LEU A 263 -3.55 -6.84 5.14
CA LEU A 263 -3.12 -5.46 5.36
C LEU A 263 -4.27 -4.47 5.15
N ILE A 264 -4.49 -3.63 6.16
CA ILE A 264 -5.51 -2.58 6.16
C ILE A 264 -4.85 -1.25 5.78
N TYR A 265 -5.26 -0.65 4.66
CA TYR A 265 -4.67 0.59 4.17
C TYR A 265 -5.51 1.78 4.62
N VAL A 266 -4.88 2.76 5.28
CA VAL A 266 -5.49 4.07 5.50
C VAL A 266 -5.49 4.83 4.17
N ALA A 267 -6.64 4.90 3.51
CA ALA A 267 -6.77 5.36 2.13
C ALA A 267 -7.56 6.66 2.02
N GLY A 268 -7.08 7.52 1.12
CA GLY A 268 -7.68 8.82 0.80
C GLY A 268 -8.99 8.72 0.02
N ASP A 269 -9.71 9.83 -0.07
CA ASP A 269 -11.00 9.94 -0.75
C ASP A 269 -10.94 9.70 -2.27
N ARG A 270 -9.84 10.08 -2.94
CA ARG A 270 -9.74 9.96 -4.39
C ARG A 270 -9.89 8.54 -4.91
N VAL A 271 -9.14 7.59 -4.33
CA VAL A 271 -9.16 6.19 -4.77
C VAL A 271 -10.47 5.46 -4.47
N VAL A 272 -11.30 6.03 -3.58
CA VAL A 272 -12.65 5.52 -3.27
C VAL A 272 -13.77 6.28 -3.99
N THR A 273 -13.44 7.34 -4.73
CA THR A 273 -14.38 8.14 -5.53
C THR A 273 -14.16 8.04 -7.04
N ASP A 274 -12.91 7.88 -7.51
CA ASP A 274 -12.60 7.81 -8.94
C ASP A 274 -13.06 6.47 -9.54
N PRO A 275 -14.00 6.45 -10.50
CA PRO A 275 -14.50 5.23 -11.12
C PRO A 275 -13.41 4.33 -11.70
N LEU A 276 -12.29 4.91 -12.14
CA LEU A 276 -11.15 4.17 -12.71
C LEU A 276 -10.31 3.46 -11.63
N SER A 277 -10.35 3.93 -10.37
CA SER A 277 -9.59 3.36 -9.25
C SER A 277 -10.45 2.51 -8.30
N LYS A 278 -11.76 2.76 -8.24
CA LYS A 278 -12.69 2.12 -7.31
C LYS A 278 -12.68 0.59 -7.39
N PRO A 279 -12.70 -0.07 -8.57
CA PRO A 279 -12.60 -1.53 -8.65
C PRO A 279 -11.37 -2.09 -7.94
N PHE A 280 -10.22 -1.44 -8.04
CA PHE A 280 -9.00 -1.87 -7.37
C PHE A 280 -9.09 -1.68 -5.86
N SER A 281 -9.72 -0.59 -5.41
CA SER A 281 -9.93 -0.27 -4.00
C SER A 281 -10.95 -1.20 -3.34
N MET A 282 -11.97 -1.65 -4.08
CA MET A 282 -12.95 -2.65 -3.61
C MET A 282 -12.29 -3.97 -3.18
N GLY A 283 -11.15 -4.31 -3.79
CA GLY A 283 -10.36 -5.51 -3.48
C GLY A 283 -9.39 -5.37 -2.30
N ARG A 284 -9.41 -4.28 -1.55
CA ARG A 284 -8.47 -4.05 -0.42
C ARG A 284 -9.21 -3.85 0.89
N ASN A 285 -8.54 -4.12 2.01
CA ASN A 285 -9.04 -3.73 3.32
C ASN A 285 -8.66 -2.27 3.55
N LEU A 286 -9.62 -1.39 3.84
CA LEU A 286 -9.38 0.05 3.92
C LEU A 286 -9.94 0.64 5.22
N ILE A 287 -9.23 1.63 5.76
CA ILE A 287 -9.82 2.68 6.59
C ILE A 287 -9.95 3.93 5.73
N CYS A 288 -11.17 4.27 5.37
CA CYS A 288 -11.45 5.34 4.42
C CYS A 288 -11.42 6.70 5.13
N VAL A 289 -10.49 7.58 4.75
CA VAL A 289 -10.33 8.92 5.32
C VAL A 289 -10.20 9.95 4.22
N TYR A 290 -10.72 11.15 4.45
CA TYR A 290 -10.43 12.33 3.64
C TYR A 290 -9.03 12.84 3.99
N SER A 291 -8.18 13.00 2.98
CA SER A 291 -6.82 13.53 3.19
C SER A 291 -6.88 14.97 3.69
N LYS A 292 -5.95 15.33 4.58
CA LYS A 292 -5.76 16.74 4.98
C LYS A 292 -5.48 17.64 3.77
N LYS A 293 -4.80 17.12 2.74
CA LYS A 293 -4.46 17.87 1.51
C LYS A 293 -5.69 18.33 0.73
N HIS A 294 -6.80 17.58 0.80
CA HIS A 294 -8.04 17.84 0.07
C HIS A 294 -9.22 18.19 0.98
N MET A 295 -8.95 18.43 2.27
CA MET A 295 -9.99 18.72 3.26
C MET A 295 -10.74 20.01 2.91
N HIS A 296 -10.01 21.00 2.38
CA HIS A 296 -10.50 22.36 2.13
C HIS A 296 -10.71 22.69 0.64
N ASP A 297 -10.62 21.70 -0.25
CA ASP A 297 -10.84 21.89 -1.69
C ASP A 297 -12.26 22.41 -1.98
N ASP A 298 -13.22 21.96 -1.17
CA ASP A 298 -14.60 22.45 -1.14
C ASP A 298 -14.95 22.82 0.32
N PRO A 299 -15.03 24.13 0.65
CA PRO A 299 -15.36 24.59 2.00
C PRO A 299 -16.69 24.07 2.55
N GLU A 300 -17.69 23.81 1.69
CA GLU A 300 -19.03 23.36 2.12
C GLU A 300 -19.00 21.90 2.60
N LEU A 301 -18.03 21.11 2.12
CA LEU A 301 -17.89 19.69 2.46
C LEU A 301 -17.00 19.44 3.68
N VAL A 302 -16.29 20.45 4.20
CA VAL A 302 -15.31 20.30 5.30
C VAL A 302 -15.91 19.60 6.53
N ASP A 303 -17.10 20.02 6.97
CA ASP A 303 -17.72 19.47 8.18
C ASP A 303 -18.16 18.02 8.00
N MET A 304 -18.67 17.68 6.82
CA MET A 304 -18.99 16.30 6.45
C MET A 304 -17.72 15.45 6.43
N LYS A 305 -16.66 15.91 5.76
CA LYS A 305 -15.36 15.21 5.68
C LYS A 305 -14.76 14.96 7.06
N LYS A 306 -14.79 15.96 7.95
CA LYS A 306 -14.34 15.82 9.35
C LYS A 306 -15.17 14.78 10.11
N LYS A 307 -16.50 14.80 9.99
CA LYS A 307 -17.40 13.82 10.63
C LYS A 307 -17.13 12.40 10.13
N ALA A 308 -16.90 12.23 8.82
CA ALA A 308 -16.53 10.95 8.24
C ALA A 308 -15.20 10.43 8.80
N ASN A 309 -14.15 11.27 8.85
CA ASN A 309 -12.86 10.89 9.43
C ASN A 309 -12.98 10.48 10.90
N ILE A 310 -13.78 11.21 11.71
CA ILE A 310 -14.04 10.84 13.11
C ILE A 310 -14.66 9.45 13.19
N ARG A 311 -15.60 9.12 12.29
CA ARG A 311 -16.22 7.78 12.24
C ARG A 311 -15.19 6.71 11.88
N SER A 312 -14.36 6.93 10.86
CA SER A 312 -13.32 5.99 10.45
C SER A 312 -12.28 5.75 11.54
N LEU A 313 -11.83 6.80 12.24
CA LEU A 313 -10.91 6.67 13.37
C LEU A 313 -11.53 5.91 14.55
N LYS A 314 -12.83 6.07 14.80
CA LYS A 314 -13.56 5.27 15.81
C LYS A 314 -13.62 3.79 15.43
N GLU A 315 -13.92 3.46 14.17
CA GLU A 315 -13.88 2.07 13.69
C GLU A 315 -12.47 1.49 13.81
N MET A 316 -11.43 2.23 13.43
CA MET A 316 -10.04 1.80 13.58
C MET A 316 -9.67 1.54 15.04
N ALA A 317 -10.10 2.39 15.98
CA ALA A 317 -9.92 2.15 17.40
C ALA A 317 -10.66 0.90 17.90
N VAL A 318 -11.86 0.61 17.36
CA VAL A 318 -12.60 -0.63 17.65
C VAL A 318 -11.83 -1.85 17.15
N LEU A 319 -11.29 -1.80 15.92
CA LEU A 319 -10.49 -2.89 15.36
C LEU A 319 -9.23 -3.15 16.18
N LEU A 320 -8.46 -2.11 16.50
CA LEU A 320 -7.24 -2.24 17.28
C LEU A 320 -7.50 -2.83 18.68
N ARG A 321 -8.65 -2.55 19.30
CA ARG A 321 -9.05 -3.20 20.56
C ARG A 321 -9.23 -4.72 20.43
N GLY A 322 -9.52 -5.22 19.23
CA GLY A 322 -9.61 -6.64 18.94
C GLY A 322 -8.27 -7.36 18.86
N GLY A 323 -7.15 -6.63 18.75
CA GLY A 323 -5.82 -7.20 18.52
C GLY A 323 -5.64 -7.78 17.11
N SER A 324 -4.45 -8.28 16.81
CA SER A 324 -4.09 -8.92 15.53
C SER A 324 -4.36 -8.08 14.27
N GLN A 325 -4.35 -6.75 14.38
CA GLN A 325 -4.53 -5.86 13.24
C GLN A 325 -3.17 -5.45 12.65
N ILE A 326 -3.07 -5.43 11.33
CA ILE A 326 -1.94 -4.82 10.62
C ILE A 326 -2.44 -3.67 9.74
N VAL A 327 -1.93 -2.47 9.98
CA VAL A 327 -2.38 -1.24 9.34
C VAL A 327 -1.21 -0.58 8.61
N TRP A 328 -1.41 -0.18 7.36
CA TRP A 328 -0.50 0.66 6.60
C TRP A 328 -1.02 2.09 6.55
N ILE A 329 -0.13 3.06 6.76
CA ILE A 329 -0.43 4.47 6.65
C ILE A 329 0.76 5.23 6.06
N ALA A 330 0.46 6.20 5.20
CA ALA A 330 1.42 7.20 4.74
C ALA A 330 1.14 8.56 5.41
N PRO A 331 1.91 8.95 6.46
CA PRO A 331 1.64 10.17 7.20
C PRO A 331 1.84 11.46 6.38
N SER A 332 2.52 11.40 5.24
CA SER A 332 2.61 12.52 4.30
C SER A 332 1.25 12.89 3.68
N GLY A 333 0.24 12.01 3.77
CA GLY A 333 -1.13 12.24 3.31
C GLY A 333 -1.31 12.25 1.80
N GLY A 334 -0.28 11.89 1.03
CA GLY A 334 -0.37 11.72 -0.43
C GLY A 334 0.93 11.18 -1.02
N ARG A 335 0.90 10.87 -2.32
CA ARG A 335 2.04 10.29 -3.04
C ARG A 335 3.26 11.22 -3.05
N ASP A 336 4.44 10.64 -3.10
CA ASP A 336 5.72 11.31 -3.33
C ASP A 336 5.68 12.08 -4.66
N ARG A 337 6.56 13.07 -4.81
CA ARG A 337 6.68 13.86 -6.04
C ARG A 337 8.16 14.07 -6.35
N PRO A 338 8.53 14.22 -7.64
CA PRO A 338 9.89 14.59 -7.98
C PRO A 338 10.16 16.02 -7.50
N ASP A 339 11.38 16.28 -7.07
CA ASP A 339 11.86 17.63 -6.87
C ASP A 339 11.71 18.43 -8.19
N PRO A 340 11.11 19.63 -8.17
CA PRO A 340 10.81 20.38 -9.38
C PRO A 340 12.07 20.90 -10.10
N THR A 341 13.22 20.93 -9.43
CA THR A 341 14.49 21.41 -9.95
C THR A 341 15.37 20.26 -10.44
N THR A 342 15.51 19.20 -9.64
CA THR A 342 16.40 18.08 -9.96
C THR A 342 15.70 16.92 -10.66
N GLY A 343 14.38 16.83 -10.56
CA GLY A 343 13.59 15.69 -11.03
C GLY A 343 13.72 14.43 -10.16
N GLU A 344 14.45 14.50 -9.04
CA GLU A 344 14.68 13.33 -8.19
C GLU A 344 13.49 13.05 -7.26
N TRP A 345 13.20 11.76 -7.08
CA TRP A 345 12.14 11.29 -6.19
C TRP A 345 12.68 10.91 -4.81
N TYR A 346 12.00 11.35 -3.76
CA TYR A 346 12.25 11.00 -2.38
C TYR A 346 10.92 10.90 -1.60
N PRO A 347 10.90 10.15 -0.47
CA PRO A 347 9.78 10.15 0.45
C PRO A 347 9.32 11.57 0.80
N ALA A 348 8.02 11.84 0.70
CA ALA A 348 7.45 13.11 1.13
C ALA A 348 7.50 13.24 2.67
N PRO A 349 7.70 14.46 3.22
CA PRO A 349 7.75 14.69 4.66
C PRO A 349 6.49 14.19 5.38
N PHE A 350 6.67 13.62 6.57
CA PHE A 350 5.57 13.12 7.39
C PHE A 350 4.89 14.23 8.17
N ASP A 351 3.55 14.18 8.28
CA ASP A 351 2.81 14.96 9.26
C ASP A 351 2.95 14.28 10.63
N ALA A 352 3.75 14.88 11.52
CA ALA A 352 4.03 14.33 12.85
C ALA A 352 2.75 14.12 13.68
N SER A 353 1.71 14.91 13.46
CA SER A 353 0.40 14.73 14.11
C SER A 353 -0.26 13.41 13.71
N SER A 354 -0.14 13.00 12.44
CA SER A 354 -0.68 11.74 11.95
C SER A 354 0.10 10.55 12.52
N VAL A 355 1.44 10.67 12.60
CA VAL A 355 2.29 9.67 13.26
C VAL A 355 1.90 9.51 14.75
N ASP A 356 1.81 10.61 15.49
CA ASP A 356 1.46 10.58 16.91
C ASP A 356 0.05 10.05 17.16
N ASN A 357 -0.92 10.40 16.29
CA ASN A 357 -2.27 9.85 16.37
C ASN A 357 -2.26 8.32 16.24
N MET A 358 -1.54 7.76 15.28
CA MET A 358 -1.43 6.31 15.10
C MET A 358 -0.74 5.64 16.28
N ARG A 359 0.36 6.24 16.78
CA ARG A 359 1.06 5.77 17.98
C ARG A 359 0.12 5.73 19.19
N ARG A 360 -0.65 6.80 19.42
CA ARG A 360 -1.62 6.86 20.53
C ARG A 360 -2.71 5.82 20.37
N LEU A 361 -3.26 5.64 19.17
CA LEU A 361 -4.29 4.63 18.91
C LEU A 361 -3.76 3.21 19.18
N ALA A 362 -2.54 2.90 18.74
CA ALA A 362 -1.90 1.62 19.02
C ALA A 362 -1.68 1.43 20.54
N ALA A 363 -1.10 2.42 21.22
CA ALA A 363 -0.79 2.35 22.65
C ALA A 363 -2.02 2.25 23.56
N HIS A 364 -3.14 2.86 23.18
CA HIS A 364 -4.39 2.86 23.97
C HIS A 364 -5.41 1.83 23.49
N SER A 365 -5.01 0.91 22.60
CA SER A 365 -5.89 -0.14 22.10
C SER A 365 -6.12 -1.28 23.10
N GLY A 366 -5.29 -1.40 24.14
CA GLY A 366 -5.36 -2.48 25.13
C GLY A 366 -4.62 -3.76 24.70
N ALA A 367 -4.42 -3.98 23.41
CA ALA A 367 -3.45 -4.95 22.89
C ALA A 367 -2.08 -4.27 22.67
N PRO A 368 -0.95 -4.99 22.82
CA PRO A 368 0.37 -4.44 22.49
C PRO A 368 0.40 -3.96 21.04
N GLY A 369 1.05 -2.81 20.80
CA GLY A 369 1.08 -2.15 19.49
C GLY A 369 2.50 -1.80 19.07
N HIS A 370 2.86 -2.09 17.82
CA HIS A 370 4.19 -1.90 17.27
C HIS A 370 4.16 -0.97 16.06
N LEU A 371 5.16 -0.08 15.93
CA LEU A 371 5.30 0.84 14.80
C LEU A 371 6.60 0.56 14.04
N TYR A 372 6.47 0.17 12.77
CA TYR A 372 7.60 -0.16 11.90
C TYR A 372 7.71 0.85 10.74
N PRO A 373 8.90 1.41 10.46
CA PRO A 373 9.12 2.23 9.27
C PRO A 373 9.20 1.34 8.03
N LEU A 374 8.43 1.67 6.99
CA LEU A 374 8.36 0.93 5.73
C LEU A 374 8.81 1.84 4.56
N GLY A 375 9.83 1.42 3.81
CA GLY A 375 10.24 2.06 2.57
C GLY A 375 9.63 1.38 1.34
N LEU A 376 9.09 2.17 0.42
CA LEU A 376 8.50 1.70 -0.84
C LEU A 376 9.07 2.47 -2.04
N LEU A 377 9.48 1.76 -3.08
CA LEU A 377 9.92 2.32 -4.35
C LEU A 377 9.15 1.67 -5.50
N CYS A 378 8.28 2.43 -6.15
CA CYS A 378 7.51 1.97 -7.31
C CYS A 378 6.92 3.10 -8.17
N HIS A 379 7.33 4.36 -7.97
CA HIS A 379 6.76 5.49 -8.71
C HIS A 379 6.81 5.31 -10.23
N ASP A 380 7.80 4.60 -10.79
CA ASP A 380 7.89 4.37 -12.23
C ASP A 380 6.72 3.56 -12.80
N ILE A 381 6.11 2.68 -12.00
CA ILE A 381 5.04 1.79 -12.47
C ILE A 381 3.76 2.57 -12.78
N MET A 382 3.39 3.52 -11.91
CA MET A 382 2.19 4.33 -12.05
C MET A 382 2.36 5.68 -11.35
N PRO A 383 3.21 6.57 -11.90
CA PRO A 383 3.60 7.81 -11.22
C PRO A 383 2.41 8.75 -11.08
N PRO A 384 2.36 9.55 -10.00
CA PRO A 384 1.42 10.64 -9.91
C PRO A 384 1.73 11.74 -10.94
N PRO A 385 0.73 12.59 -11.26
CA PRO A 385 1.00 13.83 -11.96
C PRO A 385 2.03 14.69 -11.20
N PRO A 386 2.90 15.46 -11.90
CA PRO A 386 3.95 16.25 -11.26
C PRO A 386 3.43 17.26 -10.20
N GLN A 387 2.20 17.75 -10.39
CA GLN A 387 1.52 18.63 -9.45
C GLN A 387 0.32 17.94 -8.83
N VAL A 388 -0.12 18.42 -7.66
CA VAL A 388 -1.36 17.94 -7.05
C VAL A 388 -2.54 18.54 -7.82
N GLU A 389 -3.21 17.73 -8.62
CA GLU A 389 -4.44 18.13 -9.32
C GLU A 389 -5.57 18.32 -8.29
N LYS A 390 -6.54 19.20 -8.56
CA LYS A 390 -7.70 19.41 -7.67
C LYS A 390 -8.89 18.51 -8.05
N GLU A 391 -9.08 18.28 -9.34
CA GLU A 391 -10.18 17.49 -9.88
C GLU A 391 -9.89 15.98 -9.82
N ILE A 392 -10.94 15.16 -9.90
CA ILE A 392 -10.86 13.70 -9.99
C ILE A 392 -10.68 13.31 -11.47
N GLY A 393 -9.93 12.25 -11.73
CA GLY A 393 -9.71 11.74 -13.08
C GLY A 393 -8.33 12.10 -13.63
N GLU A 394 -7.29 11.96 -12.79
CA GLU A 394 -5.92 12.20 -13.23
C GLU A 394 -5.50 11.26 -14.36
N LYS A 395 -4.63 11.78 -15.22
CA LYS A 395 -4.01 11.00 -16.29
C LYS A 395 -3.12 9.92 -15.71
N ARG A 396 -3.41 8.65 -16.03
CA ARG A 396 -2.66 7.48 -15.55
C ARG A 396 -1.57 7.10 -16.54
N VAL A 397 -0.34 7.52 -16.29
CA VAL A 397 0.83 6.96 -16.98
C VAL A 397 1.15 5.60 -16.34
N ILE A 398 1.47 4.60 -17.16
CA ILE A 398 1.79 3.25 -16.71
C ILE A 398 3.07 2.79 -17.41
N ALA A 399 3.96 2.15 -16.66
CA ALA A 399 5.16 1.53 -17.22
C ALA A 399 5.47 0.19 -16.54
N PHE A 400 6.28 -0.62 -17.22
CA PHE A 400 6.91 -1.81 -16.64
C PHE A 400 8.20 -1.40 -15.95
N SER A 401 8.32 -1.67 -14.64
CA SER A 401 9.53 -1.31 -13.88
C SER A 401 9.73 -2.21 -12.66
N GLY A 402 10.96 -2.22 -12.13
CA GLY A 402 11.27 -2.85 -10.86
C GLY A 402 10.64 -2.11 -9.69
N ALA A 403 10.27 -2.85 -8.65
CA ALA A 403 9.70 -2.32 -7.42
C ALA A 403 10.50 -2.75 -6.18
N GLY A 404 10.53 -1.90 -5.18
CA GLY A 404 11.25 -2.12 -3.93
C GLY A 404 10.33 -2.00 -2.74
N LEU A 405 10.44 -2.93 -1.80
CA LEU A 405 9.77 -2.87 -0.50
C LEU A 405 10.79 -3.16 0.58
N SER A 406 10.82 -2.39 1.66
CA SER A 406 11.70 -2.67 2.79
C SER A 406 11.00 -2.30 4.09
N VAL A 407 11.26 -3.07 5.15
CA VAL A 407 10.87 -2.70 6.51
C VAL A 407 12.10 -2.54 7.39
N GLY A 408 12.12 -1.51 8.23
CA GLY A 408 13.18 -1.25 9.20
C GLY A 408 12.86 -1.86 10.57
N GLN A 409 13.77 -1.72 11.52
CA GLN A 409 13.51 -2.12 12.91
C GLN A 409 12.39 -1.27 13.55
N GLU A 410 11.68 -1.85 14.50
CA GLU A 410 10.71 -1.11 15.32
C GLU A 410 11.39 0.08 16.00
N ILE A 411 10.72 1.23 16.02
CA ILE A 411 11.25 2.43 16.68
C ILE A 411 10.44 2.69 17.95
N SER A 412 11.08 2.47 19.09
CA SER A 412 10.51 2.73 20.41
C SER A 412 10.34 4.22 20.67
N PHE A 413 9.10 4.66 20.89
CA PHE A 413 8.82 6.04 21.27
C PHE A 413 9.54 6.42 22.56
N ALA A 414 9.48 5.55 23.58
CA ALA A 414 10.06 5.83 24.89
C ALA A 414 11.59 6.02 24.83
N GLU A 415 12.28 5.27 23.98
CA GLU A 415 13.74 5.39 23.81
C GLU A 415 14.10 6.67 23.05
N VAL A 416 13.41 6.96 21.95
CA VAL A 416 13.67 8.14 21.13
C VAL A 416 13.40 9.43 21.90
N THR A 417 12.38 9.45 22.76
CA THR A 417 11.95 10.67 23.46
C THR A 417 12.45 10.75 24.90
N ALA A 418 13.33 9.85 25.34
CA ALA A 418 13.76 9.75 26.75
C ALA A 418 14.38 11.05 27.29
N THR A 419 15.02 11.84 26.43
CA THR A 419 15.70 13.10 26.78
C THR A 419 14.85 14.34 26.51
N TYR A 420 13.61 14.18 26.03
CA TYR A 420 12.75 15.29 25.62
C TYR A 420 11.63 15.51 26.64
N GLU A 421 11.69 16.64 27.34
CA GLU A 421 10.65 17.02 28.32
C GLU A 421 9.40 17.61 27.64
N ASN A 422 9.58 18.26 26.48
CA ASN A 422 8.49 18.85 25.72
C ASN A 422 7.80 17.80 24.84
N GLN A 423 6.50 17.60 25.05
CA GLN A 423 5.71 16.61 24.31
C GLN A 423 5.59 16.90 22.81
N GLU A 424 5.56 18.18 22.40
CA GLU A 424 5.48 18.54 20.99
C GLU A 424 6.81 18.27 20.28
N GLU A 425 7.92 18.61 20.92
CA GLU A 425 9.26 18.30 20.40
C GLU A 425 9.51 16.78 20.34
N ALA A 426 9.10 16.04 21.38
CA ALA A 426 9.17 14.58 21.41
C ALA A 426 8.42 13.93 20.23
N LYS A 427 7.23 14.46 19.90
CA LYS A 427 6.44 14.01 18.76
C LYS A 427 7.15 14.28 17.42
N GLU A 428 7.69 15.47 17.22
CA GLU A 428 8.40 15.83 15.99
C GLU A 428 9.66 14.96 15.80
N VAL A 429 10.44 14.77 16.87
CA VAL A 429 11.65 13.94 16.83
C VAL A 429 11.32 12.48 16.53
N TYR A 430 10.24 11.94 17.10
CA TYR A 430 9.80 10.57 16.79
C TYR A 430 9.38 10.41 15.33
N ALA A 431 8.58 11.35 14.80
CA ALA A 431 8.17 11.35 13.40
C ALA A 431 9.38 11.48 12.46
N GLN A 432 10.34 12.35 12.79
CA GLN A 432 11.58 12.51 12.05
C GLN A 432 12.43 11.23 12.06
N ARG A 433 12.50 10.53 13.20
CA ARG A 433 13.26 9.27 13.31
C ARG A 433 12.67 8.17 12.42
N LEU A 434 11.35 8.04 12.38
CA LEU A 434 10.65 7.14 11.45
C LEU A 434 10.90 7.54 9.99
N TYR A 435 10.75 8.83 9.65
CA TYR A 435 10.99 9.34 8.31
C TYR A 435 12.43 9.10 7.83
N ASN A 436 13.42 9.31 8.68
CA ASN A 436 14.83 9.06 8.36
C ASN A 436 15.06 7.57 8.05
N SER A 437 14.45 6.66 8.82
CA SER A 437 14.55 5.23 8.54
C SER A 437 13.88 4.84 7.22
N VAL A 438 12.71 5.41 6.90
CA VAL A 438 12.04 5.20 5.61
C VAL A 438 12.91 5.70 4.45
N THR A 439 13.55 6.87 4.62
CA THR A 439 14.44 7.47 3.62
C THR A 439 15.72 6.66 3.41
N GLU A 440 16.34 6.15 4.48
CA GLU A 440 17.50 5.26 4.40
C GLU A 440 17.16 3.99 3.60
N GLN A 441 16.04 3.35 3.95
CA GLN A 441 15.54 2.17 3.23
C GLN A 441 15.26 2.47 1.76
N TYR A 442 14.57 3.59 1.48
CA TYR A 442 14.28 4.03 0.13
C TYR A 442 15.54 4.21 -0.72
N ASN A 443 16.60 4.81 -0.17
CA ASN A 443 17.86 5.03 -0.87
C ASN A 443 18.60 3.73 -1.20
N VAL A 444 18.49 2.71 -0.34
CA VAL A 444 19.01 1.37 -0.62
C VAL A 444 18.22 0.74 -1.78
N LEU A 445 16.89 0.82 -1.75
CA LEU A 445 16.04 0.34 -2.86
C LEU A 445 16.34 1.07 -4.17
N LYS A 446 16.49 2.41 -4.13
CA LYS A 446 16.89 3.24 -5.28
C LYS A 446 18.23 2.82 -5.85
N SER A 447 19.23 2.55 -4.99
CA SER A 447 20.55 2.06 -5.42
C SER A 447 20.47 0.67 -6.06
N ALA A 448 19.65 -0.22 -5.51
CA ALA A 448 19.46 -1.56 -6.05
C ALA A 448 18.82 -1.54 -7.45
N ILE A 449 17.73 -0.78 -7.59
CA ILE A 449 16.85 -0.78 -8.77
C ILE A 449 17.36 0.22 -9.82
N HIS A 450 17.36 1.51 -9.50
CA HIS A 450 17.79 2.56 -10.45
C HIS A 450 19.30 2.63 -10.60
N GLY A 451 20.04 2.39 -9.51
CA GLY A 451 21.49 2.29 -9.52
C GLY A 451 22.02 0.97 -10.09
N LYS A 452 21.14 -0.01 -10.36
CA LYS A 452 21.45 -1.33 -10.92
C LYS A 452 22.47 -2.14 -10.11
N GLN A 453 22.58 -1.86 -8.82
CA GLN A 453 23.48 -2.59 -7.92
C GLN A 453 22.88 -3.93 -7.48
N GLY A 454 21.56 -4.10 -7.63
CA GLY A 454 20.85 -5.29 -7.19
C GLY A 454 21.08 -5.60 -5.70
N PRO A 455 21.29 -6.88 -5.31
CA PRO A 455 21.52 -7.26 -3.92
C PRO A 455 22.74 -6.59 -3.26
N GLU A 456 23.74 -6.16 -4.05
CA GLU A 456 24.96 -5.52 -3.55
C GLU A 456 24.73 -4.12 -2.99
N ALA A 457 23.56 -3.52 -3.23
CA ALA A 457 23.14 -2.28 -2.55
C ALA A 457 22.85 -2.50 -1.05
N SER A 458 22.78 -3.74 -0.58
CA SER A 458 22.50 -4.07 0.81
C SER A 458 23.47 -3.37 1.77
N THR A 459 22.94 -2.96 2.91
CA THR A 459 23.72 -2.36 4.01
C THR A 459 23.52 -3.19 5.27
N PRO A 460 24.29 -2.95 6.36
CA PRO A 460 24.04 -3.61 7.64
C PRO A 460 22.61 -3.38 8.19
N ALA A 461 21.94 -2.29 7.78
CA ALA A 461 20.57 -1.97 8.19
C ALA A 461 19.49 -2.53 7.24
N VAL A 462 19.84 -2.82 5.98
CA VAL A 462 18.90 -3.26 4.94
C VAL A 462 19.51 -4.41 4.14
N SER A 463 19.05 -5.63 4.41
CA SER A 463 19.44 -6.83 3.65
C SER A 463 18.41 -7.10 2.55
N LEU A 464 18.83 -6.97 1.29
CA LEU A 464 17.96 -7.16 0.13
C LEU A 464 17.87 -8.64 -0.28
N SER A 465 16.70 -9.03 -0.75
CA SER A 465 16.41 -10.37 -1.26
C SER A 465 15.36 -10.34 -2.37
N GLN A 466 15.25 -11.42 -3.13
CA GLN A 466 14.20 -11.64 -4.13
C GLN A 466 13.46 -12.92 -3.78
N ALA A 467 12.19 -12.82 -3.39
CA ALA A 467 11.49 -13.89 -2.69
C ALA A 467 10.41 -14.60 -3.53
N TRP A 468 10.53 -14.54 -4.85
CA TRP A 468 9.57 -15.06 -5.84
C TRP A 468 10.14 -16.13 -6.78
N ASN A 469 11.41 -16.50 -6.59
CA ASN A 469 12.06 -17.56 -7.40
C ASN A 469 11.69 -18.96 -6.93
#